data_AF-A0A397STP7-F1
#
_entry.id   AF-A0A397STP7-F1
#
_cell.length_a   1.000
_cell.length_b   1.000
_cell.length_c   1.000
_cell.angle_alpha   90.00
_cell.angle_beta   90.00
_cell.angle_gamma   90.00
#
_symmetry.space_group_name_H-M   'P 1'
#
loop_
_entity.id
_entity.type
_entity.pdbx_description
1 polymer ?
#
loop_
_entity_poly.entity_id
_entity_poly.type
_entity_poly.pdbx_seq_one_letter_code
_entity_poly.pdbx_strand_id
1 'polypeptide(L)'
;MAANNIPQSRTINYNQVRVLWTDEKCLYLLNQRMARNDEYWKLDYRNKMEYWRSITVKINNCFETRFMALQTKQKWKNLLREYLIGRPFGMKYPE
;
A
#
# COMPACT_ATOMS: atom_id res chain seq x y z
N MET A 1 -15.17 26.36 -28.30
CA MET A 1 -15.03 24.89 -28.24
C MET A 1 -14.04 24.58 -27.13
N ALA A 2 -14.51 24.13 -25.95
CA ALA A 2 -13.66 23.96 -24.77
C ALA A 2 -12.88 22.64 -24.86
N ALA A 3 -11.54 22.72 -24.80
CA ALA A 3 -10.67 21.56 -24.76
C ALA A 3 -10.69 20.93 -23.36
N ASN A 4 -11.16 19.69 -23.29
CA ASN A 4 -11.24 18.90 -22.06
C ASN A 4 -9.83 18.64 -21.50
N ASN A 5 -9.52 19.23 -20.34
CA ASN A 5 -8.33 18.92 -19.56
C ASN A 5 -8.49 17.56 -18.89
N ILE A 6 -8.15 16.49 -19.60
CA ILE A 6 -7.95 15.16 -19.03
C ILE A 6 -6.75 15.27 -18.07
N PRO A 7 -6.89 14.93 -16.76
CA PRO A 7 -5.75 14.94 -15.86
C PRO A 7 -4.70 13.94 -16.37
N GLN A 8 -3.56 14.46 -16.82
CA GLN A 8 -2.40 13.67 -17.18
C GLN A 8 -1.96 12.86 -15.95
N SER A 9 -2.03 11.54 -16.03
CA SER A 9 -1.46 10.63 -15.04
C SER A 9 0.00 11.02 -14.80
N ARG A 10 0.37 11.28 -13.54
CA ARG A 10 1.73 11.68 -13.16
C ARG A 10 2.70 10.56 -13.55
N THR A 11 3.47 10.76 -14.61
CA THR A 11 4.55 9.85 -15.02
C THR A 11 5.70 9.96 -14.01
N ILE A 12 5.74 9.06 -13.03
CA ILE A 12 6.84 8.99 -12.06
C ILE A 12 8.00 8.26 -12.71
N ASN A 13 9.11 8.96 -12.96
CA ASN A 13 10.38 8.46 -13.52
C ASN A 13 10.81 7.09 -12.95
N TYR A 14 11.04 6.10 -13.83
CA TYR A 14 11.25 4.68 -13.51
C TYR A 14 12.72 4.22 -13.51
N ASN A 15 13.72 5.13 -13.58
CA ASN A 15 15.13 4.78 -13.84
C ASN A 15 16.04 4.55 -12.61
N GLN A 16 15.48 4.30 -11.44
CA GLN A 16 16.20 3.50 -10.43
C GLN A 16 15.79 2.05 -10.67
N VAL A 17 16.59 1.06 -10.30
CA VAL A 17 16.11 -0.34 -10.22
C VAL A 17 15.05 -0.41 -9.12
N ARG A 18 13.87 0.14 -9.42
CA ARG A 18 12.71 0.30 -8.56
C ARG A 18 12.09 -1.06 -8.58
N VAL A 19 12.17 -1.77 -7.46
CA VAL A 19 11.33 -2.94 -7.24
C VAL A 19 9.89 -2.47 -7.45
N LEU A 20 9.34 -2.78 -8.62
CA LEU A 20 8.09 -2.19 -9.09
C LEU A 20 6.95 -2.84 -8.30
N TRP A 21 6.25 -2.01 -7.54
CA TRP A 21 4.98 -2.36 -6.95
C TRP A 21 3.94 -2.36 -8.07
N THR A 22 3.70 -3.54 -8.66
CA THR A 22 2.61 -3.75 -9.62
C THR A 22 1.25 -3.73 -8.91
N ASP A 23 0.17 -3.56 -9.66
CA ASP A 23 -1.19 -3.53 -9.12
C ASP A 23 -1.53 -4.83 -8.39
N GLU A 24 -1.09 -5.99 -8.91
CA GLU A 24 -1.25 -7.29 -8.26
C GLU A 24 -0.57 -7.35 -6.88
N LYS A 25 0.66 -6.85 -6.77
CA LYS A 25 1.40 -6.78 -5.49
C LYS A 25 0.70 -5.84 -4.51
N CYS A 26 0.15 -4.73 -5.01
CA CYS A 26 -0.61 -3.77 -4.20
C CYS A 26 -1.93 -4.37 -3.70
N LEU A 27 -2.66 -5.08 -4.57
CA LEU A 27 -3.89 -5.78 -4.22
C LEU A 27 -3.62 -6.88 -3.20
N TYR A 28 -2.55 -7.65 -3.36
CA TYR A 28 -2.16 -8.68 -2.40
C TYR A 28 -1.81 -8.07 -1.03
N LEU A 29 -1.06 -6.96 -1.01
CA LEU A 29 -0.79 -6.20 0.21
C LEU A 29 -2.09 -5.71 0.87
N LEU A 30 -3.03 -5.20 0.09
CA LEU A 30 -4.35 -4.78 0.57
C LEU A 30 -5.12 -5.92 1.21
N ASN A 31 -5.22 -7.06 0.53
CA ASN A 31 -5.93 -8.23 1.03
C ASN A 31 -5.31 -8.76 2.33
N GLN A 32 -3.98 -8.90 2.40
CA GLN A 32 -3.30 -9.34 3.61
C GLN A 32 -3.51 -8.37 4.78
N ARG A 33 -3.54 -7.06 4.52
CA ARG A 33 -3.74 -6.04 5.55
C ARG A 33 -5.17 -5.94 6.04
N MET A 34 -6.14 -6.04 5.13
CA MET A 34 -7.58 -6.02 5.42
C MET A 34 -8.00 -7.27 6.20
N ALA A 35 -7.57 -8.46 5.75
CA ALA A 35 -7.90 -9.72 6.41
C ALA A 35 -7.37 -9.81 7.85
N ARG A 36 -6.26 -9.13 8.14
CA ARG A 36 -5.62 -9.10 9.47
C ARG A 36 -5.71 -7.70 10.10
N ASN A 37 -6.74 -6.93 9.74
CA ASN A 37 -6.90 -5.57 10.24
C ASN A 37 -7.08 -5.54 11.76
N ASP A 38 -8.01 -6.35 12.27
CA ASP A 38 -8.31 -6.50 13.70
C ASP A 38 -7.10 -6.98 14.51
N GLU A 39 -6.34 -7.95 13.98
CA GLU A 39 -5.12 -8.42 14.62
C GLU A 39 -4.16 -7.26 14.85
N TYR A 40 -3.89 -6.45 13.84
CA TYR A 40 -2.95 -5.34 13.94
C TYR A 40 -3.33 -4.29 14.99
N TRP A 41 -4.62 -4.01 15.16
CA TRP A 41 -5.10 -3.06 16.16
C TRP A 41 -4.93 -3.59 17.58
N LYS A 42 -4.97 -4.92 17.75
CA LYS A 42 -4.74 -5.61 19.02
C LYS A 42 -3.26 -5.80 19.37
N LEU A 43 -2.33 -5.50 18.45
CA LEU A 43 -0.89 -5.70 18.67
C LEU A 43 -0.20 -4.50 19.32
N ASP A 44 0.71 -4.80 20.24
CA ASP A 44 1.69 -3.85 20.76
C ASP A 44 2.65 -3.33 19.68
N TYR A 45 3.26 -2.17 19.94
CA TYR A 45 4.16 -1.50 18.99
C TYR A 45 5.29 -2.41 18.46
N ARG A 46 5.90 -3.22 19.33
CA ARG A 46 6.96 -4.17 18.94
C ARG A 46 6.43 -5.27 18.00
N ASN A 47 5.22 -5.76 18.26
CA ASN A 47 4.59 -6.81 17.47
C ASN A 47 4.07 -6.29 16.13
N LYS A 48 3.80 -4.98 16.00
CA LYS A 48 3.44 -4.35 14.72
C LYS A 48 4.56 -4.42 13.68
N MET A 49 5.83 -4.35 14.08
CA MET A 49 6.94 -4.52 13.13
C MET A 49 7.07 -5.97 12.66
N GLU A 50 6.90 -6.94 13.56
CA GLU A 50 6.88 -8.36 13.20
C GLU A 50 5.67 -8.71 12.31
N TYR A 51 4.53 -8.07 12.54
CA TYR A 51 3.38 -8.15 11.64
C TYR A 51 3.72 -7.69 10.22
N TRP A 52 4.36 -6.53 10.07
CA TRP A 52 4.78 -6.04 8.75
C TRP A 52 5.82 -6.95 8.12
N ARG A 53 6.76 -7.48 8.91
CA ARG A 53 7.74 -8.46 8.45
C ARG A 53 7.08 -9.72 7.91
N SER A 54 6.07 -10.25 8.62
CA SER A 54 5.29 -11.41 8.18
C SER A 54 4.61 -11.18 6.83
N ILE A 55 3.97 -10.03 6.64
CA ILE A 55 3.35 -9.67 5.36
C ILE A 55 4.39 -9.54 4.25
N THR A 56 5.52 -8.89 4.53
CA THR A 56 6.60 -8.72 3.55
C THR A 56 7.20 -10.05 3.13
N VAL A 57 7.40 -10.99 4.05
CA VAL A 57 7.87 -12.35 3.72
C VAL A 57 6.89 -13.05 2.79
N LYS A 58 5.58 -12.94 3.04
CA LYS A 58 4.57 -13.52 2.14
C LYS A 58 4.60 -12.90 0.74
N ILE A 59 4.74 -11.57 0.64
CA ILE A 59 4.84 -10.86 -0.64
C ILE A 59 6.11 -11.29 -1.38
N ASN A 60 7.26 -11.29 -0.68
CA ASN A 60 8.53 -11.68 -1.25
C ASN A 60 8.54 -13.12 -1.76
N ASN A 61 7.94 -14.04 -1.02
CA ASN A 61 7.83 -15.43 -1.45
C ASN A 61 6.85 -15.60 -2.63
N CYS A 62 5.76 -14.83 -2.66
CA CYS A 62 4.75 -14.92 -3.71
C CYS A 62 5.18 -14.29 -5.05
N PHE A 63 5.98 -13.22 -5.00
CA PHE A 63 6.34 -12.43 -6.17
C PHE A 63 7.86 -12.40 -6.44
N GLU A 64 8.62 -13.24 -5.75
CA GLU A 64 10.09 -13.30 -5.81
C GLU A 64 10.76 -11.92 -5.62
N THR A 65 10.17 -11.08 -4.76
CA THR A 65 10.70 -9.75 -4.45
C THR A 65 11.62 -9.75 -3.23
N ARG A 66 12.33 -8.65 -3.02
CA ARG A 66 13.20 -8.43 -1.85
C ARG A 66 12.81 -7.16 -1.09
N PHE A 67 11.53 -6.95 -0.88
CA PHE A 67 11.05 -5.81 -0.11
C PHE A 67 11.45 -5.93 1.36
N MET A 68 11.68 -4.78 2.00
CA MET A 68 11.81 -4.67 3.45
C MET A 68 10.47 -4.36 4.11
N ALA A 69 10.30 -4.79 5.37
CA ALA A 69 9.08 -4.52 6.16
C ALA A 69 8.71 -3.03 6.19
N LEU A 70 9.72 -2.16 6.31
CA LEU A 70 9.54 -0.71 6.29
C LEU A 70 9.02 -0.20 4.94
N GLN A 71 9.51 -0.75 3.82
CA GLN A 71 9.04 -0.39 2.47
C GLN A 71 7.59 -0.81 2.26
N THR A 72 7.22 -2.01 2.72
CA THR A 72 5.83 -2.50 2.66
C THR A 72 4.89 -1.63 3.50
N LYS A 73 5.29 -1.27 4.72
CA LYS A 73 4.55 -0.34 5.59
C LYS A 73 4.37 1.04 4.93
N GLN A 74 5.44 1.59 4.35
CA GLN A 74 5.37 2.89 3.68
C GLN A 74 4.48 2.82 2.43
N LYS A 75 4.57 1.74 1.64
CA LYS A 75 3.69 1.54 0.48
C LYS A 75 2.22 1.45 0.91
N TRP A 76 1.90 0.74 1.99
CA TRP A 76 0.54 0.72 2.54
C TRP A 76 0.03 2.13 2.90
N LYS A 77 0.85 2.93 3.60
CA LYS A 77 0.47 4.31 3.94
C LYS A 77 0.23 5.16 2.69
N ASN A 78 1.05 4.97 1.66
CA ASN A 78 0.89 5.67 0.38
C ASN A 78 -0.40 5.22 -0.31
N LEU A 79 -0.69 3.92 -0.39
CA LEU A 79 -1.94 3.39 -0.95
C LEU A 79 -3.17 3.92 -0.22
N LEU A 80 -3.14 3.94 1.12
CA LEU A 80 -4.22 4.52 1.92
C LEU A 80 -4.38 6.02 1.63
N ARG A 81 -3.28 6.76 1.52
CA ARG A 81 -3.31 8.18 1.18
C ARG A 81 -3.83 8.43 -0.23
N GLU A 82 -3.42 7.64 -1.22
CA GLU A 82 -3.91 7.71 -2.61
C GLU A 82 -5.41 7.41 -2.66
N TYR A 83 -5.86 6.38 -1.93
CA TYR A 83 -7.27 6.05 -1.80
C TYR A 83 -8.09 7.14 -1.10
N LEU A 84 -7.57 7.71 -0.01
CA LEU A 84 -8.21 8.78 0.75
C LEU A 84 -8.23 10.11 -0.01
N ILE A 85 -7.18 10.43 -0.78
CA ILE A 85 -7.14 11.65 -1.63
C ILE A 85 -8.03 11.47 -2.86
N GLY A 86 -8.18 10.24 -3.37
CA GLY A 86 -9.14 9.91 -4.42
C GLY A 86 -10.60 9.94 -3.95
N ARG A 87 -10.85 10.04 -2.64
CA ARG A 87 -12.18 10.33 -2.09
C ARG A 87 -12.31 11.83 -1.83
N PRO A 88 -13.35 12.51 -2.36
CA PRO A 88 -13.67 13.86 -1.89
C PRO A 88 -13.97 13.78 -0.39
N PHE A 89 -13.43 14.73 0.37
CA PHE A 89 -13.64 14.93 1.80
C PHE A 89 -15.09 14.57 2.21
N GLY A 90 -15.29 13.54 3.03
CA GLY A 90 -16.65 13.31 3.57
C GLY A 90 -17.00 11.97 4.21
N MET A 91 -16.28 10.87 3.96
CA MET A 91 -16.64 9.59 4.61
C MET A 91 -15.76 9.30 5.82
N LYS A 92 -16.30 9.59 7.01
CA LYS A 92 -15.81 9.03 8.29
C LYS A 92 -16.01 7.52 8.28
N TYR A 93 -14.99 6.79 8.72
CA TYR A 93 -15.15 5.38 9.12
C TYR A 93 -15.67 5.33 10.55
N PRO A 94 -16.55 4.37 10.89
CA PRO A 94 -17.03 4.20 12.25
C PRO A 94 -15.89 3.73 13.17
N GLU A 95 -15.91 4.24 14.40
CA GLU A 95 -15.01 3.90 15.50
C GLU A 95 -15.12 2.43 15.92
#